data_AF-A0A452E5G3-F1
#
_entry.id   AF-A0A452E5G3-F1
#
_cell.length_a   1.000
_cell.length_b   1.000
_cell.length_c   1.000
_cell.angle_alpha   90.00
_cell.angle_beta   90.00
_cell.angle_gamma   90.00
#
_symmetry.space_group_name_H-M   'P 1'
#
loop_
_entity.id
_entity.type
_entity.pdbx_description
1 polymer ?
#
loop_
_entity_poly.entity_id
_entity_poly.type
_entity_poly.pdbx_seq_one_letter_code
_entity_poly.pdbx_strand_id
1 'polypeptide(L)'
;MHRLCLSAALLVLLVILVDGTTNDTNKSRDHASSSPSICLDPAFPGPCHKQKMRYFYNAKTRRCEVFIYGGCRGNKNRFRTERGCKKICGEGIVSP
;
A
#
# COMPACT_ATOMS: atom_id res chain seq x y z
N MET A 1 6.79 28.96 -44.57
CA MET A 1 6.19 28.48 -43.31
C MET A 1 7.20 27.64 -42.50
N HIS A 2 8.37 28.20 -42.17
CA HIS A 2 9.46 27.44 -41.52
C HIS A 2 10.25 28.28 -40.48
N ARG A 3 9.60 29.30 -39.89
CA ARG A 3 10.22 30.17 -38.86
C ARG A 3 9.45 30.22 -37.54
N LEU A 4 8.51 29.29 -37.34
CA LEU A 4 7.85 29.11 -36.03
C LEU A 4 8.45 27.97 -35.19
N CYS A 5 9.37 27.15 -35.72
CA CYS A 5 9.99 26.05 -34.95
C CYS A 5 11.23 26.45 -34.14
N LEU A 6 11.93 27.53 -34.51
CA LEU A 6 13.19 27.91 -33.83
C LEU A 6 12.96 28.56 -32.46
N SER A 7 11.84 29.27 -32.26
CA SER A 7 11.51 29.85 -30.94
C SER A 7 10.95 28.80 -29.97
N ALA A 8 10.16 27.85 -30.47
CA ALA A 8 9.58 26.78 -29.65
C ALA A 8 10.66 25.85 -29.07
N ALA A 9 11.70 25.50 -29.85
CA ALA A 9 12.79 24.65 -29.37
C ALA A 9 13.63 25.30 -28.25
N LEU A 10 13.84 26.62 -28.31
CA LEU A 10 14.59 27.36 -27.29
C LEU A 10 13.76 27.53 -26.00
N LEU A 11 12.44 27.75 -26.13
CA LEU A 11 11.52 27.80 -24.98
C LEU A 11 11.35 26.43 -24.31
N VAL A 12 11.33 25.35 -25.10
CA VAL A 12 11.28 23.97 -24.58
C VAL A 12 12.55 23.61 -23.81
N LEU A 13 13.75 24.02 -24.27
CA LEU A 13 14.99 23.81 -23.52
C LEU A 13 15.01 24.55 -22.17
N LEU A 14 14.43 25.75 -22.09
CA LEU A 14 14.33 26.52 -20.84
C LEU A 14 13.35 25.89 -19.84
N VAL A 15 12.29 25.24 -20.32
CA VAL A 15 11.33 24.49 -19.46
C VAL A 15 11.95 23.19 -18.94
N ILE A 16 12.72 22.46 -19.75
CA ILE A 16 13.36 21.19 -19.31
C ILE A 16 14.40 21.42 -18.20
N LEU A 17 15.03 22.60 -18.15
CA LEU A 17 15.96 22.95 -17.07
C LEU A 17 15.27 23.36 -15.76
N VAL A 18 13.98 23.74 -15.80
CA VAL A 18 13.19 24.12 -14.62
C VAL A 18 12.30 22.98 -14.11
N ASP A 19 11.74 22.14 -14.99
CA ASP A 19 10.83 21.04 -14.63
C ASP A 19 11.44 19.64 -14.85
N GLY A 20 12.77 19.54 -14.87
CA GLY A 20 13.52 18.32 -15.13
C GLY A 20 14.05 17.61 -13.89
N THR A 21 13.21 17.33 -12.88
CA THR A 21 13.30 16.16 -11.97
C THR A 21 12.17 16.20 -10.93
N THR A 22 10.96 15.75 -11.28
CA THR A 22 10.16 15.07 -10.25
C THR A 22 10.79 13.70 -10.01
N ASN A 23 11.92 13.70 -9.32
CA ASN A 23 12.51 12.49 -8.78
C ASN A 23 11.70 12.11 -7.53
N ASP A 24 10.45 11.71 -7.74
CA ASP A 24 9.59 11.09 -6.72
C ASP A 24 10.07 9.66 -6.44
N THR A 25 11.33 9.53 -6.07
CA THR A 25 11.84 8.36 -5.35
C THR A 25 12.29 8.81 -3.96
N ASN A 26 11.37 9.42 -3.22
CA ASN A 26 11.42 9.30 -1.76
C ASN A 26 10.11 8.70 -1.24
N LYS A 27 9.81 7.50 -1.76
CA LYS A 27 9.17 6.46 -0.95
C LYS A 27 10.11 6.22 0.22
N SER A 28 9.94 7.01 1.28
CA SER A 28 10.51 6.74 2.60
C SER A 28 10.12 5.29 2.94
N ARG A 29 11.07 4.40 2.64
CA ARG A 29 11.25 3.16 3.37
C ARG A 29 12.21 3.52 4.48
N ASP A 30 11.72 4.29 5.45
CA ASP A 30 12.25 4.17 6.78
C ASP A 30 11.76 2.81 7.30
N HIS A 31 12.57 1.77 7.06
CA HIS A 31 12.47 0.47 7.72
C HIS A 31 12.90 0.62 9.20
N ALA A 32 12.22 1.50 9.92
CA ALA A 32 12.17 1.46 11.36
C ALA A 32 10.95 0.60 11.72
N SER A 33 11.17 -0.72 11.84
CA SER A 33 10.43 -1.68 12.67
C SER A 33 8.99 -1.30 13.07
N SER A 34 8.14 -0.96 12.11
CA SER A 34 6.74 -0.65 12.37
C SER A 34 5.91 -1.40 11.36
N SER A 35 5.14 -2.37 11.85
CA SER A 35 4.18 -3.07 11.01
C SER A 35 3.20 -2.06 10.41
N PRO A 36 2.76 -2.23 9.15
CA PRO A 36 1.79 -1.33 8.54
C PRO A 36 0.58 -1.13 9.45
N SER A 37 0.08 0.10 9.60
CA SER A 37 -1.05 0.40 10.50
C SER A 37 -2.30 -0.44 10.22
N ILE A 38 -2.50 -0.87 8.97
CA ILE A 38 -3.57 -1.80 8.58
C ILE A 38 -3.52 -3.12 9.36
N CYS A 39 -2.35 -3.54 9.83
CA CYS A 39 -2.18 -4.78 10.60
C CYS A 39 -2.72 -4.66 12.02
N LEU A 40 -3.01 -3.44 12.49
CA LEU A 40 -3.59 -3.17 13.81
C LEU A 40 -5.12 -3.12 13.78
N ASP A 41 -5.73 -3.02 12.59
CA ASP A 41 -7.19 -3.03 12.46
C ASP A 41 -7.78 -4.40 12.86
N PRO A 42 -8.97 -4.47 13.45
CA PRO A 42 -9.61 -5.75 13.77
C PRO A 42 -10.10 -6.50 12.52
N ALA A 43 -10.37 -7.80 12.65
CA ALA A 43 -11.16 -8.52 11.66
C ALA A 43 -12.55 -7.87 11.51
N PHE A 44 -12.94 -7.53 10.27
CA PHE A 44 -14.21 -6.85 10.01
C PHE A 44 -15.04 -7.61 8.94
N PRO A 45 -16.12 -8.31 9.34
CA PRO A 45 -17.00 -9.02 8.41
C PRO A 45 -17.68 -8.10 7.39
N GLY A 46 -18.03 -6.88 7.78
CA GLY A 46 -18.82 -5.97 6.97
C GLY A 46 -20.32 -6.32 6.95
N PRO A 47 -21.14 -5.47 6.33
CA PRO A 47 -22.60 -5.54 6.44
C PRO A 47 -23.25 -6.55 5.47
N CYS A 48 -22.49 -7.11 4.53
CA CYS A 48 -23.02 -8.10 3.57
C CYS A 48 -22.95 -9.53 4.13
N HIS A 49 -23.70 -10.46 3.53
CA HIS A 49 -23.88 -11.82 4.04
C HIS A 49 -23.25 -12.93 3.19
N LYS A 50 -22.28 -12.60 2.31
CA LYS A 50 -21.51 -13.65 1.61
C LYS A 50 -20.53 -14.28 2.60
N GLN A 51 -20.36 -15.60 2.56
CA GLN A 51 -19.39 -16.27 3.43
C GLN A 51 -18.07 -16.46 2.68
N LYS A 52 -17.13 -15.52 2.83
CA LYS A 52 -15.79 -15.63 2.24
C LYS A 52 -14.75 -15.82 3.33
N MET A 53 -14.13 -17.00 3.39
CA MET A 53 -12.96 -17.21 4.24
C MET A 53 -11.82 -16.29 3.81
N ARG A 54 -11.25 -15.56 4.76
CA ARG A 54 -10.13 -14.63 4.58
C ARG A 54 -9.21 -14.71 5.78
N TYR A 55 -8.00 -14.18 5.62
CA TYR A 55 -7.03 -14.04 6.70
C TYR A 55 -6.96 -12.58 7.15
N PHE A 56 -6.83 -12.34 8.45
CA PHE A 56 -6.45 -11.05 9.03
C PHE A 56 -5.25 -11.26 9.96
N TYR A 57 -4.45 -10.22 10.16
CA TYR A 57 -3.40 -10.26 11.18
C TYR A 57 -4.00 -9.91 12.54
N ASN A 58 -3.89 -10.83 13.49
CA ASN A 58 -4.25 -10.61 14.87
C ASN A 58 -3.02 -10.11 15.63
N ALA A 59 -2.95 -8.81 15.90
CA ALA A 59 -1.82 -8.19 16.59
C ALA A 59 -1.64 -8.71 18.04
N LYS A 60 -2.69 -9.25 18.67
CA LYS A 60 -2.61 -9.81 20.03
C LYS A 60 -1.88 -11.14 20.05
N THR A 61 -2.19 -12.02 19.09
CA THR A 61 -1.56 -13.34 18.97
C THR A 61 -0.32 -13.33 18.09
N ARG A 62 -0.13 -12.24 17.32
CA ARG A 62 0.92 -12.07 16.30
C ARG A 62 0.84 -13.13 15.21
N ARG A 63 -0.38 -13.51 14.85
CA ARG A 63 -0.65 -14.56 13.86
C ARG A 63 -1.64 -14.07 12.81
N CYS A 64 -1.51 -14.65 11.62
CA CYS A 64 -2.53 -14.55 10.59
C CYS A 64 -3.61 -15.58 10.86
N GLU A 65 -4.81 -15.13 11.21
CA GLU A 65 -5.95 -15.96 11.61
C GLU A 65 -7.07 -15.86 10.56
N VAL A 66 -7.90 -16.90 10.49
CA VAL A 66 -9.04 -16.94 9.56
C VAL A 66 -10.25 -16.22 10.14
N PHE A 67 -11.01 -15.55 9.28
CA PHE A 67 -12.32 -14.98 9.61
C PHE A 67 -13.26 -15.02 8.39
N ILE A 68 -14.56 -14.86 8.63
CA ILE A 68 -15.57 -14.76 7.57
C ILE A 68 -15.78 -13.31 7.17
N TYR A 69 -15.49 -12.99 5.91
CA TYR A 69 -15.80 -11.71 5.30
C TYR A 69 -17.12 -11.77 4.53
N GLY A 70 -18.03 -10.86 4.90
CA GLY A 70 -19.37 -10.65 4.33
C GLY A 70 -19.41 -10.31 2.84
N GLY A 71 -18.27 -9.95 2.24
CA GLY A 71 -18.15 -9.76 0.80
C GLY A 71 -18.31 -8.32 0.31
N CYS A 72 -18.56 -7.35 1.18
CA CYS A 72 -18.55 -5.93 0.84
C CYS A 72 -18.03 -5.05 1.99
N ARG A 73 -17.52 -3.84 1.66
CA ARG A 73 -16.93 -2.86 2.60
C ARG A 73 -15.83 -3.46 3.50
N GLY A 74 -15.50 -2.78 4.59
CA GLY A 74 -14.52 -3.19 5.58
C GLY A 74 -13.12 -2.62 5.38
N ASN A 75 -12.20 -3.04 6.25
CA ASN A 75 -10.83 -2.53 6.30
C ASN A 75 -9.87 -3.35 5.41
N LYS A 76 -8.59 -2.95 5.46
CA LYS A 76 -7.52 -3.54 4.65
C LYS A 76 -6.82 -4.72 5.33
N ASN A 77 -7.09 -5.01 6.60
CA ASN A 77 -6.59 -6.20 7.29
C ASN A 77 -7.34 -7.46 6.84
N ARG A 78 -7.28 -7.76 5.55
CA ARG A 78 -8.06 -8.83 4.92
C ARG A 78 -7.36 -9.38 3.68
N PHE A 79 -6.73 -10.52 3.84
CA PHE A 79 -5.91 -11.17 2.83
C PHE A 79 -6.58 -12.45 2.33
N ARG A 80 -6.29 -12.84 1.09
CA ARG A 80 -6.80 -14.09 0.48
C ARG A 80 -6.05 -15.32 0.99
N THR A 81 -4.80 -15.17 1.39
CA THR A 81 -3.93 -16.27 1.80
C THR A 81 -3.17 -15.89 3.05
N GLU A 82 -2.84 -16.90 3.87
CA GLU A 82 -2.01 -16.71 5.07
C GLU A 82 -0.64 -16.12 4.73
N ARG A 83 -0.01 -16.62 3.65
CA ARG A 83 1.27 -16.09 3.14
C ARG A 83 1.19 -14.60 2.79
N GLY A 84 0.10 -14.17 2.16
CA GLY A 84 -0.13 -12.76 1.84
C GLY A 84 -0.26 -11.90 3.10
N CYS A 85 -0.94 -12.41 4.13
CA CYS A 85 -1.02 -11.76 5.42
C CYS A 85 0.36 -11.66 6.10
N LYS A 86 1.10 -12.78 6.19
CA LYS A 86 2.44 -12.81 6.83
C LYS A 86 3.44 -11.90 6.13
N LYS A 87 3.42 -11.84 4.79
CA LYS A 87 4.30 -10.96 4.02
C LYS A 87 4.08 -9.48 4.35
N ILE A 88 2.86 -9.08 4.68
CA ILE A 88 2.51 -7.67 4.93
C ILE A 88 2.60 -7.32 6.41
N CYS A 89 2.22 -8.24 7.30
CA CYS A 89 2.04 -7.96 8.73
C CYS A 89 2.92 -8.82 9.65
N GLY A 90 3.59 -9.85 9.12
CA GLY A 90 4.34 -10.83 9.92
C GLY A 90 5.78 -10.43 10.23
N GLU A 91 6.37 -9.53 9.44
CA GLU A 91 7.72 -9.00 9.67
C GLU A 91 7.60 -7.66 10.41
N GLY A 92 8.01 -7.60 11.67
CA GLY A 92 8.02 -6.36 12.45
C GLY A 92 7.56 -6.47 13.91
N ILE A 93 7.02 -7.62 14.32
CA ILE A 93 6.76 -7.88 15.75
C ILE A 93 7.63 -9.03 16.23
N VAL A 94 8.95 -8.81 16.17
CA VAL A 94 9.91 -9.63 16.90
C VAL A 94 9.62 -9.38 18.39
N SER A 95 9.10 -10.40 19.09
CA SER A 95 9.15 -10.44 20.55
C SER A 95 10.60 -10.44 21.00
N PRO A 96 10.96 -9.74 22.09
CA PRO A 96 12.09 -10.15 22.91
C PRO A 96 11.99 -11.63 23.31
#